data_AF-A0A8T7CYA0-F1
#
_entry.id   AF-A0A8T7CYA0-F1
#
_cell.length_a   1.000
_cell.length_b   1.000
_cell.length_c   1.000
_cell.angle_alpha   90.00
_cell.angle_beta   90.00
_cell.angle_gamma   90.00
#
_symmetry.space_group_name_H-M   'P 1'
#
loop_
_entity.id
_entity.type
_entity.pdbx_description
1 polymer ?
#
loop_
_entity_poly.entity_id
_entity_poly.type
_entity_poly.pdbx_seq_one_letter_code
_entity_poly.pdbx_strand_id
1 'polypeptide(L)' 'MNGIDPYAYMQQVAIKMDEITSRDEIETVLDELEYLFEVIPPEMQDNAEKLISLLRKKLADAA' A
#
# COMPACT_ATOMS: atom_id res chain seq x y z
N MET A 1 -6.19 -3.89 -20.87
CA MET A 1 -5.47 -3.74 -19.59
C MET A 1 -6.29 -4.49 -18.57
N ASN A 2 -5.82 -5.62 -18.05
CA ASN A 2 -6.52 -6.32 -16.97
C ASN A 2 -6.46 -5.40 -15.75
N GLY A 3 -7.55 -4.67 -15.53
CA GLY A 3 -7.64 -3.69 -14.45
C GLY A 3 -7.40 -4.39 -13.12
N ILE A 4 -6.29 -4.02 -12.47
CA ILE A 4 -6.09 -4.36 -11.06
C ILE A 4 -7.27 -3.73 -10.33
N ASP A 5 -8.08 -4.54 -9.66
CA ASP A 5 -9.12 -4.04 -8.78
C ASP A 5 -8.42 -3.36 -7.58
N PRO A 6 -8.50 -2.03 -7.46
CA PRO A 6 -7.82 -1.32 -6.39
C PRO A 6 -8.24 -1.77 -5.00
N TYR A 7 -9.50 -2.18 -4.86
CA TYR A 7 -10.03 -2.69 -3.61
C TYR A 7 -9.37 -4.03 -3.26
N ALA A 8 -9.31 -4.94 -4.22
CA ALA A 8 -8.68 -6.25 -4.03
C ALA A 8 -7.19 -6.11 -3.69
N TYR A 9 -6.48 -5.19 -4.34
CA TYR A 9 -5.07 -4.95 -4.06
C TYR A 9 -4.86 -4.38 -2.64
N MET A 10 -5.57 -3.31 -2.27
CA MET A 10 -5.48 -2.75 -0.91
C MET A 10 -5.86 -3.78 0.17
N GLN A 11 -6.85 -4.63 -0.09
CA GLN A 11 -7.22 -5.71 0.81
C GLN A 11 -6.09 -6.72 0.97
N GLN A 12 -5.40 -7.10 -0.12
CA GLN A 12 -4.24 -7.98 -0.06
C GLN A 12 -3.10 -7.38 0.75
N VAL A 13 -2.79 -6.09 0.55
CA VAL A 13 -1.78 -5.39 1.34
C VAL A 13 -2.16 -5.35 2.82
N ALA A 14 -3.43 -5.08 3.13
CA ALA A 14 -3.91 -5.07 4.51
C ALA A 14 -3.76 -6.44 5.19
N ILE A 15 -4.07 -7.53 4.49
CA ILE A 15 -3.92 -8.90 5.01
C ILE A 15 -2.45 -9.24 5.27
N LYS A 16 -1.55 -8.83 4.37
CA LYS A 16 -0.11 -9.11 4.45
C LYS A 16 0.67 -8.08 5.26
N MET A 17 0.00 -7.08 5.84
CA MET A 17 0.65 -5.93 6.46
C MET A 17 1.67 -6.35 7.52
N ASP A 18 1.38 -7.37 8.32
CA ASP A 18 2.29 -7.85 9.37
C ASP A 18 3.46 -8.67 8.80
N GLU A 19 3.31 -9.29 7.63
CA GLU A 19 4.32 -10.11 6.96
C GLU A 19 5.34 -9.27 6.19
N ILE A 20 4.95 -8.09 5.71
CA ILE A 20 5.81 -7.13 4.99
C ILE A 20 6.85 -6.54 5.96
N THR A 21 8.02 -7.15 6.03
CA THR A 21 9.02 -6.84 7.08
C THR A 21 10.38 -6.41 6.53
N SER A 22 10.70 -6.79 5.30
CA SER A 22 11.95 -6.37 4.67
C SER A 22 11.81 -4.96 4.09
N ARG A 23 12.91 -4.20 4.14
CA ARG A 23 12.95 -2.84 3.60
C ARG A 23 12.52 -2.76 2.13
N ASP A 24 13.11 -3.61 1.29
CA ASP A 24 12.85 -3.64 -0.14
C ASP A 24 11.37 -3.96 -0.44
N GLU A 25 10.76 -4.84 0.35
CA GLU A 25 9.33 -5.17 0.22
C GLU A 25 8.43 -4.01 0.67
N ILE A 26 8.78 -3.32 1.76
CA ILE A 26 8.06 -2.13 2.21
C ILE A 26 8.11 -1.02 1.15
N GLU A 27 9.29 -0.75 0.59
CA GLU A 27 9.48 0.25 -0.48
C GLU A 27 8.69 -0.14 -1.74
N THR A 28 8.72 -1.41 -2.15
CA THR A 28 7.95 -1.91 -3.31
C THR A 28 6.45 -1.71 -3.13
N VAL A 29 5.90 -2.10 -1.97
CA VAL A 29 4.46 -1.96 -1.71
C VAL A 29 4.04 -0.50 -1.54
N LEU A 30 4.93 0.36 -1.02
CA LEU A 30 4.72 1.81 -0.98
C LEU A 30 4.57 2.38 -2.38
N ASP A 31 5.50 2.08 -3.28
CA ASP A 31 5.45 2.58 -4.66
C ASP A 31 4.18 2.12 -5.38
N GLU A 32 3.78 0.86 -5.19
CA GLU A 32 2.55 0.31 -5.76
C GLU A 32 1.29 1.02 -5.22
N LEU A 33 1.23 1.30 -3.92
CA LEU A 33 0.12 2.04 -3.31
C LEU A 33 0.10 3.52 -3.70
N GLU A 34 1.26 4.16 -3.86
CA GLU A 34 1.35 5.53 -4.32
C GLU A 34 0.88 5.65 -5.78
N TYR A 35 1.30 4.71 -6.65
CA TYR A 35 0.76 4.61 -8.01
C TYR A 35 -0.75 4.38 -8.01
N LEU A 36 -1.24 3.50 -7.13
CA LEU A 36 -2.66 3.25 -6.98
C LEU A 36 -3.42 4.50 -6.53
N PHE A 37 -2.86 5.26 -5.59
CA PHE A 37 -3.45 6.48 -5.05
C PHE A 37 -3.74 7.53 -6.14
N GLU A 38 -2.89 7.64 -7.15
CA GLU A 38 -3.05 8.57 -8.26
C GLU A 38 -4.26 8.25 -9.16
N VAL A 39 -4.71 6.98 -9.19
CA VAL A 39 -5.72 6.50 -10.15
C VAL A 39 -7.02 6.03 -9.51
N ILE A 40 -7.06 5.82 -8.18
CA ILE A 40 -8.28 5.41 -7.47
C ILE A 40 -9.30 6.54 -7.31
N PRO A 41 -10.60 6.19 -7.21
CA PRO A 41 -11.62 7.20 -6.97
C PRO A 41 -11.48 7.80 -5.54
N PRO A 42 -11.91 9.06 -5.33
CA PRO A 42 -11.68 9.79 -4.08
C PRO A 42 -12.19 9.08 -2.82
N GLU A 43 -13.31 8.37 -2.90
CA GLU A 43 -13.88 7.62 -1.78
C GLU A 43 -12.99 6.48 -1.26
N MET A 44 -11.98 6.08 -2.03
CA MET A 44 -11.02 5.03 -1.66
C MET A 44 -9.68 5.60 -1.16
N GLN A 45 -9.42 6.89 -1.37
CA GLN A 45 -8.14 7.53 -1.03
C GLN A 45 -7.83 7.46 0.46
N ASP A 46 -8.82 7.67 1.33
CA ASP A 46 -8.65 7.57 2.79
C ASP A 46 -8.10 6.19 3.24
N ASN A 47 -8.47 5.12 2.54
CA ASN A 47 -8.00 3.77 2.86
C ASN A 47 -6.56 3.56 2.38
N ALA A 48 -6.25 4.03 1.17
CA ALA A 48 -4.89 3.98 0.63
C ALA A 48 -3.93 4.83 1.48
N GLU A 49 -4.31 6.03 1.91
CA GLU A 49 -3.50 6.92 2.74
C GLU A 49 -3.14 6.28 4.09
N LYS A 50 -4.08 5.55 4.69
CA LYS A 50 -3.82 4.78 5.93
C LYS A 50 -2.77 3.69 5.70
N LEU A 51 -2.88 2.92 4.62
CA LEU A 51 -1.92 1.86 4.31
C LEU A 51 -0.52 2.43 4.02
N ILE A 52 -0.44 3.51 3.23
CA ILE A 52 0.80 4.23 2.95
C ILE A 52 1.44 4.74 4.24
N SER A 53 0.65 5.35 5.13
CA SER A 53 1.14 5.87 6.42
C SER A 53 1.69 4.76 7.32
N LEU A 54 1.03 3.60 7.36
CA LEU A 54 1.51 2.43 8.11
C LEU A 54 2.82 1.90 7.54
N LEU A 55 2.93 1.75 6.23
CA LEU A 55 4.15 1.27 5.58
C LEU A 55 5.32 2.24 5.75
N ARG A 56 5.09 3.57 5.64
CA ARG A 56 6.12 4.58 5.94
C ARG A 56 6.64 4.48 7.36
N LYS A 57 5.75 4.22 8.33
CA LYS A 57 6.15 3.97 9.71
C LYS A 57 7.00 2.70 9.82
N LYS A 58 6.58 1.60 9.19
CA LYS A 58 7.37 0.35 9.17
C LYS A 58 8.75 0.56 8.53
N LEU A 59 8.83 1.34 7.45
CA LEU A 59 10.09 1.66 6.79
C LEU A 59 11.04 2.42 7.70
N ALA A 60 10.51 3.40 8.45
CA ALA A 60 11.27 4.16 9.43
C ALA A 60 11.76 3.28 10.60
N ASP A 61 10.95 2.32 11.03
CA ASP A 61 11.30 1.37 12.10
C ASP A 61 12.30 0.28 11.62
N ALA A 62 12.41 0.05 10.31
CA ALA A 62 13.33 -0.90 9.68
C ALA A 62 14.69 -0.30 9.29
N ALA A 63 14.90 1.00 9.52
CA ALA A 63 16.12 1.76 9.20
C ALA A 63 17.15 1.73 10.35
#